data_AF-A0A950MM55-F1
#
_entry.id   AF-A0A950MM55-F1
#
_cell.length_a   1.000
_cell.length_b   1.000
_cell.length_c   1.000
_cell.angle_alpha   90.00
_cell.angle_beta   90.00
_cell.angle_gamma   90.00
#
_symmetry.space_group_name_H-M   'P 1'
#
loop_
_entity.id
_entity.type
_entity.pdbx_description
1 polymer ?
#
loop_
_entity_poly.entity_id
_entity_poly.type
_entity_poly.pdbx_seq_one_letter_code
_entity_poly.pdbx_strand_id
1 'polypeptide(L)' 'MDGGEVWLIKVEAGVAFVQMLGACGGCAMANATLKMAIEQTVTADVPEIRSVEQV' A
#
# COMPACT_ATOMS: atom_id res chain seq x y z
N MET A 1 -18.73 -0.46 2.25
CA MET A 1 -17.71 -1.05 1.37
C MET A 1 -16.69 0.04 1.14
N ASP A 2 -15.87 0.27 2.16
CA ASP A 2 -14.88 1.34 2.25
C ASP A 2 -13.64 1.00 1.42
N GLY A 3 -13.86 0.77 0.13
CA GLY A 3 -12.84 0.32 -0.80
C GLY A 3 -12.01 1.49 -1.29
N GLY A 4 -10.89 1.76 -0.63
CA GLY A 4 -9.76 2.42 -1.28
C GLY A 4 -9.13 1.42 -2.24
N GLU A 5 -9.01 1.79 -3.51
CA GLU A 5 -8.27 1.00 -4.49
C GLU A 5 -6.78 1.32 -4.37
N VAL A 6 -5.91 0.33 -4.54
CA VAL A 6 -4.46 0.52 -4.49
C VAL A 6 -3.84 -0.05 -5.76
N TRP A 7 -3.05 0.77 -6.41
CA TRP A 7 -2.37 0.46 -7.65
C TRP A 7 -0.87 0.37 -7.42
N LEU A 8 -0.25 -0.73 -7.83
CA LEU A 8 1.19 -0.88 -7.82
C LEU A 8 1.78 -0.10 -9.00
N ILE A 9 2.60 0.91 -8.71
CA ILE A 9 3.24 1.75 -9.74
C ILE A 9 4.57 1.13 -10.15
N LYS A 10 5.42 0.79 -9.18
CA LYS A 10 6.73 0.18 -9.43
C LYS A 10 7.28 -0.51 -8.18
N VAL A 11 8.25 -1.40 -8.38
CA VAL A 11 9.05 -1.98 -7.31
C VAL A 11 10.51 -1.65 -7.58
N GLU A 12 11.19 -1.06 -6.61
CA GLU A 12 12.60 -0.66 -6.76
C GLU A 12 13.35 -0.88 -5.45
N ALA A 13 14.52 -1.54 -5.52
CA ALA A 13 15.38 -1.82 -4.35
C ALA A 13 14.65 -2.52 -3.17
N GLY A 14 13.64 -3.36 -3.47
CA GLY A 14 12.82 -4.01 -2.44
C GLY A 14 11.76 -3.09 -1.81
N VAL A 15 11.47 -1.94 -2.42
CA VAL A 15 10.38 -1.04 -2.01
C VAL A 15 9.28 -1.06 -3.06
N ALA A 16 8.05 -1.37 -2.66
CA ALA A 16 6.88 -1.31 -3.52
C ALA A 16 6.24 0.08 -3.43
N PHE A 17 6.21 0.78 -4.55
CA PHE A 17 5.57 2.09 -4.68
C PHE A 17 4.13 1.88 -5.13
N VAL A 18 3.20 2.28 -4.28
CA VAL A 18 1.77 2.12 -4.51
C VAL A 18 1.07 3.46 -4.52
N GLN A 19 0.07 3.59 -5.38
CA GLN A 19 -0.81 4.74 -5.45
C GLN A 19 -2.19 4.33 -4.97
N MET A 20 -2.65 4.97 -3.89
CA MET A 20 -3.99 4.74 -3.36
C MET A 20 -4.97 5.68 -4.06
N LEU A 21 -5.94 5.11 -4.77
CA LEU A 21 -7.01 5.81 -5.48
C LEU A 21 -8.34 5.58 -4.73
N GLY A 22 -9.02 6.65 -4.31
CA GLY A 22 -10.36 6.57 -3.73
C GLY A 22 -10.56 7.33 -2.41
N ALA A 23 -11.71 7.08 -1.76
CA ALA A 23 -12.23 7.83 -0.61
C ALA A 23 -11.31 7.87 0.63
N CYS A 24 -10.30 7.01 0.70
CA CYS A 24 -9.27 7.06 1.74
C CYS A 24 -8.36 8.31 1.65
N GLY A 25 -8.38 9.06 0.53
CA GLY A 25 -7.69 10.36 0.43
C GLY A 25 -8.19 11.44 1.40
N GLY A 26 -9.38 11.27 2.00
CA GLY A 26 -9.97 12.25 2.93
C GLY A 26 -9.81 11.94 4.43
N CYS A 27 -9.48 10.70 4.80
CA CYS A 27 -9.37 10.26 6.20
C CYS A 27 -7.97 9.69 6.46
N ALA A 28 -7.05 10.53 6.93
CA ALA A 28 -5.67 10.19 7.23
C ALA A 28 -5.50 8.93 8.10
N MET A 29 -6.51 8.58 8.92
CA MET A 29 -6.49 7.40 9.78
C MET A 29 -6.70 6.08 9.01
N ALA A 30 -7.47 6.09 7.92
CA ALA A 30 -7.73 4.88 7.12
C ALA A 30 -6.48 4.47 6.31
N ASN A 31 -5.70 5.45 5.83
CA ASN A 31 -4.46 5.20 5.07
C ASN A 31 -3.42 4.42 5.89
N ALA A 32 -3.25 4.71 7.18
CA ALA A 32 -2.25 4.04 8.01
C ALA A 32 -2.59 2.55 8.21
N THR A 33 -3.85 2.23 8.52
CA THR A 33 -4.29 0.84 8.71
C THR A 33 -4.25 0.05 7.40
N LEU A 34 -4.69 0.66 6.30
CA LEU A 34 -4.67 0.01 4.99
C LEU A 34 -3.23 -0.23 4.51
N LYS A 35 -2.33 0.76 4.69
CA LYS A 35 -0.90 0.62 4.37
C LYS A 35 -0.27 -0.56 5.13
N MET A 36 -0.55 -0.69 6.43
CA MET A 36 -0.04 -1.81 7.22
C MET A 36 -0.55 -3.15 6.73
N ALA A 37 -1.84 -3.26 6.42
CA ALA A 37 -2.42 -4.48 5.88
C ALA A 37 -1.79 -4.86 4.52
N ILE A 38 -1.61 -3.89 3.63
CA ILE A 38 -0.97 -4.09 2.32
C ILE A 38 0.47 -4.51 2.49
N GLU A 39 1.24 -3.85 3.36
CA GLU A 39 2.64 -4.23 3.62
C GLU A 39 2.74 -5.65 4.18
N GLN A 40 1.88 -6.03 5.12
CA GLN A 40 1.86 -7.41 5.64
C GLN A 40 1.52 -8.44 4.56
N THR A 41 0.51 -8.18 3.73
CA THR A 41 0.15 -9.10 2.64
C THR A 41 1.27 -9.18 1.60
N VAL A 42 1.79 -8.04 1.14
CA VAL A 42 2.85 -7.99 0.11
C VAL A 42 4.14 -8.64 0.61
N THR A 43 4.55 -8.42 1.85
CA THR A 43 5.75 -9.06 2.41
C THR A 43 5.56 -10.56 2.67
N ALA A 44 4.32 -11.00 2.95
CA ALA A 44 3.99 -12.41 3.10
C ALA A 44 3.97 -13.17 1.75
N ASP A 45 3.40 -12.57 0.70
CA ASP A 45 3.36 -13.15 -0.64
C ASP A 45 4.70 -12.96 -1.39
N VAL A 46 5.38 -11.84 -1.17
CA VAL A 46 6.61 -11.44 -1.87
C VAL A 46 7.67 -10.99 -0.84
N PRO A 47 8.48 -11.93 -0.31
CA PRO A 47 9.49 -11.63 0.72
C PRO A 47 10.67 -10.76 0.22
N GLU A 48 10.76 -10.52 -1.10
CA GLU A 48 11.73 -9.58 -1.67
C GLU A 48 11.37 -8.11 -1.41
N ILE A 49 10.10 -7.82 -1.12
CA ILE A 49 9.66 -6.49 -0.70
C ILE A 49 9.95 -6.35 0.80
N ARG A 50 10.58 -5.25 1.19
CA ARG A 50 10.91 -4.89 2.57
C ARG A 50 10.04 -3.76 3.11
N SER A 51 9.49 -2.93 2.24
CA SER A 51 8.67 -1.78 2.64
C SER A 51 7.73 -1.35 1.51
N VAL A 52 6.60 -0.75 1.88
CA VAL A 52 5.65 -0.15 0.95
C VAL A 52 5.65 1.37 1.10
N GLU A 53 5.75 2.10 0.00
CA GLU A 53 5.73 3.56 -0.04
C GLU A 53 4.54 4.07 -0.87
N GLN A 54 3.88 5.12 -0.35
CA GLN A 54 2.81 5.79 -1.09
C GLN A 54 3.39 6.94 -1.91
N VAL A 55 3.05 6.98 -3.21
CA VAL A 55 3.40 8.09 -4.12
C VAL A 55 2.26 9.06 -4.35
#